data_AF-A0A3C2AJC9-F1
#
_entry.id   AF-A0A3C2AJC9-F1
#
_cell.length_a   1.000
_cell.length_b   1.000
_cell.length_c   1.000
_cell.angle_alpha   90.00
_cell.angle_beta   90.00
_cell.angle_gamma   90.00
#
_symmetry.space_group_name_H-M   'P 1'
#
loop_
_entity.id
_entity.type
_entity.pdbx_description
1 polymer ?
#
loop_
_entity_poly.entity_id
_entity_poly.type
_entity_poly.pdbx_seq_one_letter_code
_entity_poly.pdbx_strand_id
1 'polypeptide(L)'
;MIAVLLNDNTGDTVGAAIFEGNTTVSTWTQFTQPVQYLNQDIPTTLQITMFASDPTNPQDGSTVFFDELDYESLTVGIEDYNQAGVNAYPNPVIDDVGFNLGSNELATVNIYNILGTSVLQETITREQNSVSLRFISNGTYIWQLTTRQGEPIKTGKLIKTN
;
A
#
# COMPACT_ATOMS: atom_id res chain seq x y z
N MET A 1 16.84 21.23 14.86
CA MET A 1 15.80 21.09 13.81
C MET A 1 14.59 20.41 14.44
N ILE A 2 13.40 20.86 14.09
CA ILE A 2 12.14 20.23 14.47
C ILE A 2 11.36 19.95 13.18
N ALA A 3 10.97 18.70 12.96
CA ALA A 3 10.06 18.30 11.90
C ALA A 3 8.73 17.86 12.52
N VAL A 4 7.61 18.34 11.98
CA VAL A 4 6.27 18.07 12.49
C VAL A 4 5.38 17.62 11.33
N LEU A 5 4.69 16.51 11.52
CA LEU A 5 3.63 16.04 10.65
C LEU A 5 2.30 16.56 11.18
N LEU A 6 1.56 17.28 10.34
CA LEU A 6 0.29 17.90 10.66
C LEU A 6 -0.82 17.32 9.78
N ASN A 7 -2.03 17.24 10.33
CA ASN A 7 -3.25 17.02 9.56
C ASN A 7 -4.02 18.35 9.50
N ASP A 8 -3.97 19.04 8.37
CA ASP A 8 -4.59 20.36 8.22
C ASP A 8 -6.13 20.33 8.30
N ASN A 9 -6.74 19.15 8.11
CA ASN A 9 -8.19 19.00 8.22
C ASN A 9 -8.66 18.98 9.67
N THR A 10 -7.84 18.45 10.58
CA THR A 10 -8.17 18.38 12.02
C THR A 10 -7.43 19.43 12.84
N GLY A 11 -6.31 19.95 12.32
CA GLY A 11 -5.37 20.81 13.03
C GLY A 11 -4.44 20.04 13.97
N ASP A 12 -4.47 18.71 13.95
CA ASP A 12 -3.72 17.88 14.91
C ASP A 12 -2.27 17.64 14.48
N THR A 13 -1.41 17.47 15.48
CA THR A 13 -0.05 16.97 15.28
C THR A 13 -0.06 15.45 15.23
N VAL A 14 0.29 14.90 14.08
CA VAL A 14 0.31 13.46 13.80
C VAL A 14 1.61 12.82 14.29
N GLY A 15 2.73 13.54 14.16
CA GLY A 15 4.03 13.04 14.56
C GLY A 15 5.09 14.13 14.59
N ALA A 16 6.22 13.85 15.24
CA ALA A 16 7.31 14.79 15.35
C ALA A 16 8.68 14.09 15.34
N ALA A 17 9.68 14.80 14.84
CA ALA A 17 11.09 14.45 14.91
C ALA A 17 11.89 15.69 15.38
N ILE A 18 12.78 15.49 16.35
CA ILE A 18 13.63 16.55 16.90
C ILE A 18 15.08 16.12 16.75
N PHE A 19 15.90 16.99 16.18
CA PHE A 19 17.35 16.84 16.10
C PHE A 19 18.04 18.03 16.77
N GLU A 20 18.91 17.76 17.73
CA GLU A 20 19.71 18.74 18.47
C GLU A 20 21.19 18.44 18.27
N GLY A 21 21.92 19.40 17.67
CA GLY A 21 23.36 19.32 17.49
C GLY A 21 24.07 20.06 18.60
N ASN A 22 24.91 19.37 19.38
CA ASN A 22 25.66 19.95 20.50
C ASN A 22 27.16 20.12 20.21
N THR A 23 27.59 19.81 18.99
CA THR A 23 28.98 19.85 18.56
C THR A 23 29.11 20.63 17.26
N THR A 24 30.12 21.50 17.19
CA THR A 24 30.45 22.19 15.95
C THR A 24 31.07 21.21 14.97
N VAL A 25 30.48 21.10 13.78
CA VAL A 25 31.06 20.40 12.63
C VAL A 25 31.58 21.41 11.62
N SER A 26 32.75 21.13 11.04
CA SER A 26 33.38 21.99 10.02
C SER A 26 33.29 21.42 8.60
N THR A 27 32.77 20.20 8.47
CA THR A 27 32.51 19.51 7.21
C THR A 27 31.06 19.04 7.16
N TRP A 28 30.53 18.84 5.95
CA TRP A 28 29.20 18.27 5.76
C TRP A 28 29.07 16.96 6.56
N THR A 29 27.97 16.85 7.32
CA THR A 29 27.69 15.70 8.19
C THR A 29 26.23 15.32 8.02
N GLN A 30 25.99 14.11 7.53
CA GLN A 30 24.65 13.56 7.39
C GLN A 30 24.06 13.24 8.77
N PHE A 31 22.75 13.43 8.92
CA PHE A 31 21.98 12.88 10.03
C PHE A 31 20.66 12.30 9.51
N THR A 32 20.09 11.38 10.29
CA THR A 32 18.77 10.80 10.02
C THR A 32 17.99 10.79 11.32
N GLN A 33 16.79 11.37 11.32
CA GLN A 33 15.93 11.43 12.49
C GLN A 33 14.58 10.77 12.19
N PRO A 34 14.23 9.65 12.85
CA PRO A 34 12.93 9.01 12.65
C PRO A 34 11.82 9.87 13.25
N VAL A 35 10.70 9.98 12.52
CA VAL A 35 9.48 10.62 13.03
C VAL A 35 8.79 9.69 14.01
N GLN A 36 8.48 10.19 15.20
CA GLN A 36 7.66 9.52 16.20
C GLN A 36 6.20 9.89 15.96
N TYR A 37 5.38 8.92 15.59
CA TYR A 37 3.93 9.11 15.44
C TYR A 37 3.25 9.15 16.81
N LEU A 38 2.41 10.15 17.02
CA LEU A 38 1.66 10.38 18.26
C LEU A 38 0.23 9.80 18.17
N ASN A 39 -0.30 9.67 16.96
CA ASN A 39 -1.61 9.10 16.67
C ASN A 39 -1.62 8.37 15.32
N GLN A 40 -2.79 7.91 14.88
CA GLN A 40 -2.99 7.19 13.63
C GLN A 40 -3.59 8.07 12.51
N ASP A 41 -3.65 9.38 12.70
CA ASP A 41 -4.19 10.27 11.68
C ASP A 41 -3.26 10.32 10.47
N ILE A 42 -3.83 10.59 9.30
CA ILE A 42 -3.06 10.70 8.06
C ILE A 42 -2.52 12.14 7.97
N PRO A 43 -1.19 12.35 7.97
CA PRO A 43 -0.64 13.68 7.86
C PRO A 43 -0.78 14.22 6.44
N THR A 44 -1.09 15.50 6.32
CA THR A 44 -1.22 16.21 5.03
C THR A 44 -0.06 17.16 4.77
N THR A 45 0.59 17.63 5.84
CA THR A 45 1.68 18.61 5.75
C THR A 45 2.87 18.19 6.60
N LEU A 46 4.06 18.27 6.03
CA LEU A 46 5.33 18.19 6.75
C LEU A 46 5.87 19.61 6.92
N GLN A 47 6.01 20.05 8.17
CA GLN A 47 6.64 21.32 8.51
C GLN A 47 8.03 21.07 9.12
N ILE A 48 9.09 21.62 8.51
CA ILE A 48 10.45 21.56 9.04
C ILE A 48 10.87 22.97 9.49
N THR A 49 11.23 23.10 10.76
CA THR A 49 11.73 24.34 11.37
C THR A 49 13.17 24.13 11.81
N MET A 50 14.05 25.05 11.42
CA MET A 50 15.48 24.96 11.66
C MET A 50 15.97 26.20 12.40
N PHE A 51 16.90 25.99 13.33
CA PHE A 51 17.48 27.05 14.15
C PHE A 51 19.00 26.92 14.10
N ALA A 52 19.69 28.06 13.99
CA ALA A 52 21.16 28.10 14.03
C ALA A 52 21.72 27.92 15.45
N SER A 53 20.90 28.21 16.47
CA SER A 53 21.21 28.03 17.89
C SER A 53 19.95 27.60 18.65
N ASP A 54 20.08 27.32 19.94
CA ASP A 54 18.93 27.07 20.82
C ASP A 54 17.93 28.25 20.77
N PRO A 55 16.65 28.02 20.42
CA PRO A 55 15.65 29.09 20.35
C PRO A 55 15.26 29.68 21.72
N THR A 56 15.52 28.97 22.82
CA THR A 56 15.29 29.43 24.18
C THR A 56 16.50 30.14 24.78
N ASN A 57 17.69 29.96 24.20
CA ASN A 57 18.94 30.59 24.61
C ASN A 57 19.85 30.90 23.40
N PRO A 58 19.48 31.88 22.56
CA PRO A 58 20.18 32.14 21.31
C PRO A 58 21.61 32.62 21.52
N GLN A 59 22.52 32.16 20.65
CA GLN A 59 23.96 32.49 20.71
C GLN A 59 24.36 33.34 19.51
N ASP A 60 24.94 34.53 19.77
CA ASP A 60 25.40 35.42 18.71
C ASP A 60 26.49 34.77 17.83
N GLY A 61 26.47 35.06 16.54
CA GLY A 61 27.39 34.49 15.55
C GLY A 61 27.14 33.02 15.16
N SER A 62 26.09 32.38 15.67
CA SER A 62 25.75 31.00 15.30
C SER A 62 25.30 30.90 13.84
N THR A 63 25.86 29.93 13.11
CA THR A 63 25.57 29.71 11.69
C THR A 63 25.34 28.22 11.44
N VAL A 64 24.35 27.90 10.61
CA VAL A 64 24.07 26.54 10.16
C VAL A 64 23.76 26.55 8.67
N PHE A 65 24.21 25.53 7.96
CA PHE A 65 23.90 25.30 6.56
C PHE A 65 23.23 23.93 6.44
N PHE A 66 22.17 23.85 5.63
CA PHE A 66 21.46 22.62 5.37
C PHE A 66 21.47 22.37 3.87
N ASP A 67 21.69 21.11 3.51
CA ASP A 67 21.61 20.62 2.14
C ASP A 67 21.05 19.19 2.16
N GLU A 68 20.56 18.72 1.01
CA GLU A 68 20.03 17.36 0.82
C GLU A 68 18.93 16.98 1.84
N LEU A 69 17.94 17.86 2.02
CA LEU A 69 16.75 17.51 2.82
C LEU A 69 15.90 16.49 2.09
N ASP A 70 15.81 15.30 2.66
CA ASP A 70 14.97 14.21 2.17
C ASP A 70 13.99 13.73 3.24
N TYR A 71 12.85 13.22 2.80
CA TYR A 71 11.81 12.64 3.65
C TYR A 71 11.33 11.33 3.05
N GLU A 72 11.61 10.23 3.76
CA GLU A 72 11.12 8.91 3.40
C GLU A 72 9.92 8.55 4.28
N SER A 73 8.72 8.52 3.69
CA SER A 73 7.55 7.97 4.35
C SER A 73 7.58 6.45 4.24
N LEU A 74 7.48 5.76 5.38
CA LEU A 74 7.10 4.35 5.41
C LEU A 74 5.61 4.25 5.06
N THR A 75 5.27 4.38 3.78
CA THR A 75 3.93 4.14 3.29
C THR A 75 3.68 2.65 3.35
N VAL A 76 2.95 2.18 4.37
CA VAL A 76 2.36 0.84 4.34
C VAL A 76 1.15 0.90 3.39
N GLY A 77 1.44 0.97 2.09
CA GLY A 77 0.44 0.70 1.07
C GLY A 77 0.03 -0.77 1.16
N ILE A 78 -1.21 -1.09 0.77
CA ILE A 78 -1.56 -2.49 0.50
C ILE A 78 -0.59 -2.94 -0.59
N GLU A 79 0.27 -3.92 -0.30
CA GLU A 79 1.04 -4.56 -1.36
C GLU A 79 0.03 -5.05 -2.39
N ASP A 80 0.07 -4.49 -3.59
CA ASP A 80 -0.56 -5.11 -4.74
C ASP A 80 0.14 -6.46 -4.88
N TYR A 81 -0.49 -7.52 -4.34
CA TYR A 81 -0.05 -8.90 -4.53
C TYR A 81 -0.37 -9.28 -5.98
N ASN A 82 0.34 -8.64 -6.90
CA ASN A 82 0.32 -8.89 -8.32
C ASN A 82 1.34 -9.99 -8.58
N GLN A 83 0.97 -11.23 -8.26
CA GLN A 83 1.71 -12.36 -8.79
C GLN A 83 1.63 -12.28 -10.32
N ALA A 84 2.77 -11.98 -10.94
CA ALA A 84 2.87 -11.74 -12.38
C ALA A 84 2.35 -12.97 -13.14
N GLY A 85 1.49 -12.73 -14.13
CA GLY A 85 0.89 -13.80 -14.93
C GLY A 85 -0.39 -14.42 -14.38
N VAL A 86 -0.86 -14.05 -13.17
CA VAL A 86 -2.18 -14.51 -12.70
C VAL A 86 -3.28 -13.55 -13.15
N ASN A 87 -4.25 -14.03 -13.94
CA ASN A 87 -5.39 -13.24 -14.43
C ASN A 87 -6.59 -14.13 -14.81
N ALA A 88 -7.74 -13.50 -15.06
CA ALA A 88 -8.95 -14.15 -15.57
C ALA A 88 -9.30 -13.58 -16.95
N TYR A 89 -9.69 -14.43 -17.90
CA TYR A 89 -9.99 -14.06 -19.28
C TYR A 89 -11.03 -14.99 -19.93
N PRO A 90 -11.82 -14.51 -20.91
CA PRO A 90 -11.98 -13.11 -21.24
C PRO A 90 -12.72 -12.37 -20.12
N ASN A 91 -12.57 -11.04 -20.08
CA ASN A 91 -13.37 -10.17 -19.25
C ASN A 91 -13.73 -8.92 -20.07
N PRO A 92 -15.00 -8.71 -20.45
CA PRO A 92 -16.20 -9.46 -20.04
C PRO A 92 -16.26 -10.90 -20.54
N VAL A 93 -16.96 -11.76 -19.81
CA VAL A 93 -17.16 -13.20 -20.10
C VAL A 93 -18.61 -13.50 -20.43
N ILE A 94 -18.83 -14.40 -21.39
CA ILE A 94 -20.16 -14.91 -21.74
C ILE A 94 -20.44 -16.22 -21.02
N ASP A 95 -19.71 -17.30 -21.34
CA ASP A 95 -20.02 -18.63 -20.80
C ASP A 95 -18.95 -19.15 -19.85
N ASP A 96 -17.71 -19.19 -20.29
CA ASP A 96 -16.62 -19.87 -19.60
C ASP A 96 -15.47 -18.87 -19.40
N VAL A 97 -14.97 -18.76 -18.16
CA VAL A 97 -13.82 -17.93 -17.81
C VAL A 97 -12.59 -18.81 -17.58
N GLY A 98 -11.51 -18.52 -18.31
CA GLY A 98 -10.19 -19.09 -18.09
C GLY A 98 -9.40 -18.30 -17.05
N PHE A 99 -8.56 -19.00 -16.29
CA PHE A 99 -7.65 -18.41 -15.32
C PHE A 99 -6.21 -18.76 -15.68
N ASN A 100 -5.35 -17.75 -15.87
CA ASN A 100 -3.92 -18.00 -15.88
C ASN A 100 -3.45 -18.14 -14.43
N LEU A 101 -2.80 -19.25 -14.11
CA LEU A 101 -2.30 -19.55 -12.77
C LEU A 101 -0.86 -19.06 -12.54
N GLY A 102 -0.21 -18.45 -13.53
CA GLY A 102 1.19 -18.03 -13.43
C GLY A 102 2.10 -19.23 -13.18
N SER A 103 2.80 -19.22 -12.05
CA SER A 103 3.65 -20.33 -11.58
C SER A 103 2.93 -21.35 -10.69
N ASN A 104 1.63 -21.17 -10.40
CA ASN A 104 0.88 -22.13 -9.58
C ASN A 104 0.40 -23.31 -10.44
N GLU A 105 0.60 -24.53 -9.95
CA GLU A 105 0.13 -25.75 -10.62
C GLU A 105 -1.35 -26.04 -10.36
N LEU A 106 -1.86 -25.60 -9.20
CA LEU A 106 -3.23 -25.83 -8.75
C LEU A 106 -3.72 -24.66 -7.90
N ALA A 107 -4.98 -24.28 -8.07
CA ALA A 107 -5.62 -23.25 -7.26
C ALA A 107 -7.13 -23.51 -7.10
N THR A 108 -7.73 -22.97 -6.05
CA THR A 108 -9.19 -22.92 -5.90
C THR A 108 -9.69 -21.54 -6.33
N VAL A 109 -10.57 -21.52 -7.32
CA VAL A 109 -11.34 -20.36 -7.76
C VAL A 109 -12.57 -20.24 -6.87
N ASN A 110 -12.74 -19.07 -6.26
CA ASN A 110 -13.97 -18.66 -5.61
C ASN A 110 -14.53 -17.45 -6.35
N ILE A 111 -15.81 -17.47 -6.70
CA ILE A 111 -16.50 -16.35 -7.34
C ILE A 111 -17.60 -15.87 -6.40
N TYR A 112 -17.62 -14.58 -6.15
CA TYR A 112 -18.55 -13.90 -5.26
C TYR A 112 -19.36 -12.87 -6.05
N ASN A 113 -20.63 -12.71 -5.68
CA ASN A 113 -21.40 -11.55 -6.10
C ASN A 113 -20.89 -10.28 -5.36
N ILE A 114 -21.40 -9.10 -5.75
CA ILE A 114 -21.01 -7.81 -5.12
C ILE A 114 -21.36 -7.70 -3.63
N LEU A 115 -22.22 -8.59 -3.12
CA LEU A 115 -22.59 -8.66 -1.71
C LEU A 115 -21.66 -9.61 -0.92
N GLY A 116 -20.62 -10.16 -1.55
CA GLY A 116 -19.68 -11.09 -0.93
C GLY A 116 -20.22 -12.52 -0.76
N THR A 117 -21.37 -12.85 -1.35
CA THR A 117 -21.90 -14.23 -1.31
C THR A 117 -21.18 -15.08 -2.34
N SER A 118 -20.61 -16.21 -1.93
CA SER A 118 -20.00 -17.19 -2.84
C SER A 118 -21.06 -17.81 -3.74
N VAL A 119 -20.89 -17.65 -5.05
CA VAL A 119 -21.80 -18.19 -6.08
C VAL A 119 -21.22 -19.41 -6.78
N LEU A 120 -19.90 -19.56 -6.78
CA LEU A 120 -19.21 -20.69 -7.38
C LEU A 120 -17.87 -20.92 -6.68
N GLN A 121 -17.54 -22.18 -6.46
CA GLN A 121 -16.22 -22.61 -6.01
C GLN A 121 -15.78 -23.84 -6.82
N GLU A 122 -14.58 -23.78 -7.41
CA GLU A 122 -14.02 -24.86 -8.21
C GLU A 122 -12.50 -24.93 -8.03
N THR A 123 -11.92 -26.13 -8.10
CA THR A 123 -10.46 -26.30 -8.10
C THR A 123 -9.99 -26.54 -9.52
N ILE A 124 -8.99 -25.76 -9.94
CA ILE A 124 -8.45 -25.76 -11.30
C ILE A 124 -6.95 -26.08 -11.30
N THR A 125 -6.47 -26.62 -12.41
CA THR A 125 -5.03 -26.85 -12.69
C THR A 125 -4.61 -26.05 -13.92
N ARG A 126 -3.33 -26.11 -14.31
CA ARG A 126 -2.84 -25.43 -15.52
C ARG A 126 -3.45 -26.00 -16.81
N GLU A 127 -3.79 -27.29 -16.82
CA GLU A 127 -4.41 -27.98 -17.95
C GLU A 127 -5.93 -27.82 -17.95
N GLN A 128 -6.54 -27.69 -16.77
CA GLN A 128 -7.98 -27.53 -16.57
C GLN A 128 -8.24 -26.21 -15.84
N ASN A 129 -8.07 -25.10 -16.55
CA ASN A 129 -8.09 -23.75 -15.99
C ASN A 129 -9.33 -22.93 -16.34
N SER A 130 -10.41 -23.59 -16.79
CA SER A 130 -11.65 -22.94 -17.22
C SER A 130 -12.79 -23.28 -16.28
N VAL A 131 -13.58 -22.27 -15.91
CA VAL A 131 -14.74 -22.37 -15.02
C VAL A 131 -15.99 -21.91 -15.76
N SER A 132 -17.07 -22.67 -15.66
CA SER A 132 -18.32 -22.34 -16.35
C SER A 132 -19.21 -21.41 -15.53
N LEU A 133 -19.64 -20.31 -16.16
CA LEU A 133 -20.50 -19.26 -15.60
C LEU A 133 -21.88 -19.22 -16.27
N ARG A 134 -22.23 -20.23 -17.07
CA ARG A 134 -23.53 -20.33 -17.74
C ARG A 134 -24.72 -20.25 -16.80
N PHE A 135 -24.53 -20.71 -15.56
CA PHE A 135 -25.60 -20.82 -14.56
C PHE A 135 -25.72 -19.58 -13.65
N ILE A 136 -24.85 -18.58 -13.81
CA ILE A 136 -24.92 -17.33 -13.05
C ILE A 136 -25.48 -16.20 -13.92
N SER A 137 -26.20 -15.28 -13.28
CA SER A 137 -26.81 -14.13 -13.95
C SER A 137 -25.76 -13.13 -14.46
N ASN A 138 -26.16 -12.26 -15.39
CA ASN A 138 -25.30 -11.16 -15.81
C ASN A 138 -25.08 -10.17 -14.68
N GLY A 139 -23.86 -9.65 -14.58
CA GLY A 139 -23.50 -8.74 -13.50
C GLY A 139 -21.99 -8.63 -13.29
N THR A 140 -21.64 -7.91 -12.24
CA THR A 140 -20.25 -7.78 -11.77
C THR A 140 -20.01 -8.79 -10.65
N TYR A 141 -18.86 -9.44 -10.70
CA TYR A 141 -18.43 -10.45 -9.75
C TYR A 141 -17.00 -10.18 -9.31
N ILE A 142 -16.65 -10.70 -8.13
CA ILE A 142 -15.29 -10.73 -7.61
C ILE A 142 -14.83 -12.18 -7.68
N TRP A 143 -13.68 -12.43 -8.28
CA TRP A 143 -13.05 -13.75 -8.24
C TRP A 143 -11.83 -13.70 -7.32
N GLN A 144 -11.57 -14.80 -6.63
CA GLN A 144 -10.42 -15.01 -5.78
C GLN A 144 -9.81 -16.37 -6.09
N LEU A 145 -8.51 -16.41 -6.34
CA LEU A 145 -7.71 -17.61 -6.37
C LEU A 145 -7.06 -17.80 -5.00
N THR A 146 -7.16 -19.01 -4.45
CA THR A 146 -6.47 -19.41 -3.22
C THR A 146 -5.65 -20.67 -3.47
N THR A 147 -4.60 -20.87 -2.68
CA THR A 147 -3.89 -22.14 -2.63
C THR A 147 -4.79 -23.23 -2.03
N ARG A 148 -4.36 -24.49 -2.09
CA ARG A 148 -5.05 -25.61 -1.43
C ARG A 148 -5.18 -25.43 0.10
N GLN A 149 -4.30 -24.65 0.70
CA GLN A 149 -4.29 -24.36 2.14
C GLN A 149 -5.19 -23.17 2.51
N GLY A 150 -5.80 -22.52 1.52
CA GLY A 150 -6.69 -21.37 1.71
C GLY A 150 -6.00 -20.01 1.60
N GLU A 151 -4.68 -19.97 1.46
CA GLU A 151 -3.94 -18.71 1.31
C GLU A 151 -4.30 -17.98 0.00
N PRO A 152 -4.60 -16.67 0.04
CA PRO A 152 -4.97 -15.92 -1.16
C PRO A 152 -3.78 -15.81 -2.13
N ILE A 153 -4.01 -16.14 -3.39
CA ILE A 153 -3.07 -15.99 -4.51
C ILE A 153 -3.33 -14.67 -5.24
N LYS A 154 -4.58 -14.41 -5.63
CA LYS A 154 -4.97 -13.15 -6.30
C LYS A 154 -6.47 -12.95 -6.24
N THR A 155 -6.89 -11.69 -6.22
CA THR A 155 -8.29 -11.29 -6.34
C THR A 155 -8.45 -10.38 -7.54
N GLY A 156 -9.60 -10.44 -8.21
CA GLY A 156 -9.91 -9.53 -9.30
C GLY A 156 -11.40 -9.40 -9.55
N LYS A 157 -11.74 -8.52 -10.50
CA LYS A 157 -13.12 -8.28 -10.94
C LYS A 157 -13.41 -9.01 -12.24
N LEU A 158 -14.63 -9.50 -12.39
CA LEU A 158 -15.16 -10.12 -13.62
C LEU A 158 -16.53 -9.53 -13.96
N ILE A 159 -16.81 -9.37 -15.25
CA ILE A 159 -18.11 -8.90 -15.76
C ILE A 159 -18.71 -10.02 -16.61
N LYS A 160 -19.86 -10.57 -16.19
CA LYS A 160 -20.63 -11.60 -16.92
C LYS A 160 -21.70 -10.94 -17.81
N THR A 161 -21.75 -11.33 -19.08
CA THR A 161 -22.71 -10.87 -20.09
C THR A 161 -23.35 -12.04 -20.83
N ASN A 162 -24.41 -11.79 -21.62
CA ASN A 162 -24.98 -12.78 -22.55
C ASN A 162 -24.25 -12.79 -23.89
#